data_AF-A0A7L7MHJ0-F1
#
_entry.id   AF-A0A7L7MHJ0-F1
#
_cell.length_a   1.000
_cell.length_b   1.000
_cell.length_c   1.000
_cell.angle_alpha   90.00
_cell.angle_beta   90.00
_cell.angle_gamma   90.00
#
_symmetry.space_group_name_H-M   'P 1'
#
loop_
_entity.id
_entity.type
_entity.pdbx_description
1 polymer ?
#
loop_
_entity_poly.entity_id
_entity_poly.type
_entity_poly.pdbx_seq_one_letter_code
_entity_poly.pdbx_strand_id
1 'polypeptide(L)'
;MTGESPAGTTRAEDLQALVLLAGRRKAVRTVLDWLGRRTGGTVALVAGDGTVIAASPGRPGPEAVAAVEDLHRRGVPSGVAGGSGARTVHVVALGHGPYLALDGRDSHRHGTLLADAARVLDLCWRLEESERARRRTELVEAHSREAVLHLLMNGSVAAAHRIAGAMGPRLPNPARVYVVECPERRRSAIAERLTRTAAGRAWIVKCPVRPHHLIAIVPSGLGGLEVEIAEQVPECRIGVSGEVTLGETPLGYEQAFHTLATARGAPDRLARFRRHTDPAPLLGPEGARWAQHVLQPCLSYEPARRAGPGAEELIGTLGSWLSFGTAASRHLKVHRNTLAARLRLIEGLLGLDLTTSLADQSAAWLALRLRTHRPAHHRNPLPGPQDPQGPQRSGDPDRPAGLPALLAAPAARTWARTQVDPLGDAAGTVRAWLRADARVPATADSLGLSLPGVRKRLIRAEELLGRSLLHAPSAKYELWLAMRSLGEL
;
A
#
# COMPACT_ATOMS: atom_id res chain seq x y z
N MET A 1 -16.31 46.61 58.82
CA MET A 1 -16.30 46.20 57.41
C MET A 1 -15.39 44.99 57.27
N THR A 2 -16.00 43.81 57.33
CA THR A 2 -15.39 42.49 57.24
C THR A 2 -15.10 42.17 55.77
N GLY A 3 -13.82 42.14 55.40
CA GLY A 3 -13.38 41.66 54.10
C GLY A 3 -13.20 40.14 54.14
N GLU A 4 -14.15 39.41 53.57
CA GLU A 4 -14.03 37.98 53.27
C GLU A 4 -12.81 37.73 52.36
N SER A 5 -11.84 36.97 52.86
CA SER A 5 -10.88 36.28 51.99
C SER A 5 -11.64 35.19 51.23
N PRO A 6 -11.46 35.04 49.90
CA PRO A 6 -12.11 33.98 49.16
C PRO A 6 -11.64 32.63 49.69
N ALA A 7 -12.58 31.73 49.95
CA ALA A 7 -12.35 30.38 50.46
C ALA A 7 -11.21 29.69 49.68
N GLY A 8 -10.10 29.45 50.38
CA GLY A 8 -8.93 28.81 49.78
C GLY A 8 -9.27 27.38 49.37
N THR A 9 -9.26 27.12 48.06
CA THR A 9 -9.43 25.79 47.45
C THR A 9 -8.50 24.78 48.15
N THR A 10 -9.06 23.63 48.50
CA THR A 10 -8.41 22.59 49.31
C THR A 10 -7.56 21.64 48.45
N ARG A 11 -6.54 21.02 49.05
CA ARG A 11 -5.70 19.99 48.39
C ARG A 11 -6.53 18.86 47.76
N ALA A 12 -7.67 18.53 48.37
CA ALA A 12 -8.59 17.51 47.85
C ALA A 12 -9.21 17.92 46.50
N GLU A 13 -9.61 19.20 46.35
CA GLU A 13 -10.15 19.73 45.09
C GLU A 13 -9.08 19.76 43.98
N ASP A 14 -7.84 20.10 44.33
CA ASP A 14 -6.71 20.08 43.39
C ASP A 14 -6.41 18.63 42.90
N LEU A 15 -6.43 17.64 43.80
CA LEU A 15 -6.28 16.22 43.43
C LEU A 15 -7.43 15.73 42.57
N GLN A 16 -8.68 16.08 42.90
CA GLN A 16 -9.85 15.71 42.10
C GLN A 16 -9.76 16.30 40.70
N ALA A 17 -9.35 17.56 40.56
CA ALA A 17 -9.13 18.20 39.27
C ALA A 17 -8.06 17.47 38.46
N LEU A 18 -6.90 17.15 39.06
CA LEU A 18 -5.82 16.42 38.38
C LEU A 18 -6.29 15.05 37.83
N VAL A 19 -7.04 14.28 38.63
CA VAL A 19 -7.59 12.97 38.19
C VAL A 19 -8.57 13.13 37.02
N LEU A 20 -9.46 14.11 37.07
CA LEU A 20 -10.42 14.37 35.97
C LEU A 20 -9.71 14.79 34.68
N LEU A 21 -8.64 15.57 34.77
CA LEU A 21 -7.87 16.01 33.61
C LEU A 21 -7.00 14.89 33.04
N ALA A 22 -6.51 13.96 33.88
CA ALA A 22 -5.75 12.79 33.46
C ALA A 22 -6.53 11.87 32.49
N GLY A 23 -7.87 11.84 32.59
CA GLY A 23 -8.74 11.07 31.70
C GLY A 23 -8.99 11.71 30.33
N ARG A 24 -8.48 12.93 30.06
CA ARG A 24 -8.72 13.64 28.80
C ARG A 24 -7.68 13.30 27.74
N ARG A 25 -8.03 13.49 26.47
CA ARG A 25 -7.03 13.46 25.37
C ARG A 25 -5.99 14.55 25.59
N LYS A 26 -4.71 14.24 25.33
CA LYS A 26 -3.59 15.15 25.59
C LYS A 26 -3.56 15.58 27.06
N ALA A 27 -3.62 14.58 27.96
CA ALA A 27 -3.71 14.76 29.40
C ALA A 27 -2.55 15.63 29.92
N VAL A 28 -1.32 15.38 29.44
CA VAL A 28 -0.13 16.15 29.84
C VAL A 28 -0.34 17.65 29.57
N ARG A 29 -0.74 18.00 28.35
CA ARG A 29 -0.98 19.40 27.98
C ARG A 29 -2.09 20.02 28.81
N THR A 30 -3.19 19.28 29.00
CA THR A 30 -4.35 19.77 29.72
C THR A 30 -4.05 20.05 31.20
N VAL A 31 -3.25 19.17 31.83
CA VAL A 31 -2.79 19.34 33.22
C VAL A 31 -1.81 20.51 33.32
N LEU A 32 -0.85 20.66 32.40
CA LEU A 32 0.06 21.82 32.38
C LEU A 32 -0.70 23.14 32.23
N ASP A 33 -1.67 23.20 31.31
CA ASP A 33 -2.51 24.39 31.10
C ASP A 33 -3.33 24.71 32.36
N TRP A 34 -3.84 23.71 33.08
CA TRP A 34 -4.53 23.89 34.36
C TRP A 34 -3.59 24.37 35.46
N LEU A 35 -2.40 23.77 35.60
CA LEU A 35 -1.40 24.18 36.57
C LEU A 35 -0.97 25.64 36.36
N GLY A 36 -0.70 26.05 35.12
CA GLY A 36 -0.33 27.44 34.82
C GLY A 36 -1.43 28.44 35.18
N ARG A 37 -2.71 28.10 34.93
CA ARG A 37 -3.84 28.93 35.41
C ARG A 37 -3.97 28.93 36.93
N ARG A 38 -3.72 27.78 37.58
CA ARG A 38 -3.87 27.59 39.02
C ARG A 38 -2.79 28.32 39.83
N THR A 39 -1.57 28.38 39.31
CA THR A 39 -0.41 29.03 39.97
C THR A 39 -0.18 30.46 39.49
N GLY A 40 -0.79 30.86 38.36
CA GLY A 40 -0.50 32.14 37.71
C GLY A 40 0.92 32.23 37.13
N GLY A 41 1.63 31.10 37.05
CA GLY A 41 3.00 31.00 36.53
C GLY A 41 3.07 30.20 35.22
N THR A 42 4.28 30.11 34.67
CA THR A 42 4.54 29.25 33.51
C THR A 42 5.01 27.89 33.99
N VAL A 43 4.30 26.85 33.58
CA VAL A 43 4.61 25.46 33.94
C VAL A 43 5.09 24.73 32.70
N ALA A 44 6.23 24.07 32.79
CA ALA A 44 6.82 23.34 31.68
C ALA A 44 7.29 21.95 32.12
N LEU A 45 7.20 21.02 31.18
CA LEU A 45 7.86 19.73 31.26
C LEU A 45 9.17 19.83 30.47
N VAL A 46 10.29 19.61 31.14
CA VAL A 46 11.64 19.84 30.61
C VAL A 46 12.46 18.56 30.77
N ALA A 47 13.09 18.11 29.70
CA ALA A 47 14.01 16.98 29.73
C ALA A 47 15.29 17.34 30.50
N GLY A 48 16.05 16.33 30.93
CA GLY A 48 17.30 16.54 31.68
C GLY A 48 18.39 17.29 30.93
N ASP A 49 18.30 17.35 29.59
CA ASP A 49 19.18 18.10 28.69
C ASP A 49 18.68 19.53 28.42
N GLY A 50 17.65 19.99 29.12
CA GLY A 50 17.06 21.31 28.97
C GLY A 50 16.00 21.42 27.86
N THR A 51 15.73 20.35 27.10
CA THR A 51 14.71 20.38 26.04
C THR A 51 13.30 20.53 26.64
N VAL A 52 12.59 21.60 26.27
CA VAL A 52 11.20 21.81 26.66
C VAL A 52 10.28 20.88 25.87
N ILE A 53 9.71 19.89 26.54
CA ILE A 53 8.81 18.87 25.95
C ILE A 53 7.41 19.45 25.75
N ALA A 54 6.89 20.16 26.75
CA ALA A 54 5.58 20.78 26.73
C ALA A 54 5.53 21.92 27.75
N ALA A 55 4.69 22.92 27.53
CA ALA A 55 4.48 24.01 28.50
C ALA A 55 3.02 24.46 28.51
N SER A 56 2.59 25.06 29.61
CA SER A 56 1.39 25.90 29.67
C SER A 56 1.54 27.11 28.74
N PRO A 57 0.49 27.92 28.48
CA PRO A 57 0.64 29.16 27.72
C PRO A 57 1.72 30.05 28.35
N GLY A 58 2.68 30.50 27.54
CA GLY A 58 3.93 31.14 27.98
C GLY A 58 5.15 30.33 27.58
N ARG A 59 6.34 30.94 27.65
CA ARG A 59 7.63 30.25 27.44
C ARG A 59 8.33 30.16 28.79
N PRO A 60 8.80 28.97 29.22
CA PRO A 60 9.57 28.88 30.46
C PRO A 60 10.81 29.76 30.34
N GLY A 61 11.11 30.51 31.41
CA GLY A 61 12.32 31.34 31.46
C GLY A 61 13.59 30.49 31.35
N PRO A 62 14.72 31.09 30.90
CA PRO A 62 16.00 30.39 30.85
C PRO A 62 16.45 29.86 32.21
N GLU A 63 16.09 30.56 33.30
CA GLU A 63 16.33 30.14 34.68
C GLU A 63 15.65 28.80 35.02
N ALA A 64 14.46 28.56 34.48
CA ALA A 64 13.73 27.32 34.71
C ALA A 64 14.38 26.11 34.01
N VAL A 65 14.92 26.33 32.81
CA VAL A 65 15.66 25.31 32.06
C VAL A 65 16.99 25.00 32.75
N ALA A 66 17.74 26.04 33.15
CA ALA A 66 19.01 25.89 33.86
C ALA A 66 18.85 25.16 35.20
N ALA A 67 17.77 25.43 35.94
CA ALA A 67 17.46 24.73 37.20
C ALA A 67 17.20 23.23 36.98
N VAL A 68 16.53 22.86 35.87
CA VAL A 68 16.31 21.45 35.51
C VAL A 68 17.63 20.77 35.15
N GLU A 69 18.48 21.41 34.35
CA GLU A 69 19.79 20.86 33.99
C GLU A 69 20.71 20.66 35.20
N ASP A 70 20.72 21.59 36.16
CA ASP A 70 21.48 21.44 37.42
C ASP A 70 20.98 20.26 38.24
N LEU A 71 19.67 20.19 38.49
CA LEU A 71 19.07 19.11 39.28
C LEU A 71 19.24 17.75 38.61
N HIS A 72 19.13 17.68 37.28
CA HIS A 72 19.37 16.46 36.53
C HIS A 72 20.82 15.99 36.65
N ARG A 73 21.80 16.90 36.46
CA ARG A 73 23.23 16.60 36.60
C ARG A 73 23.59 16.09 38.00
N ARG A 74 22.91 16.60 39.01
CA ARG A 74 23.10 16.22 40.42
C ARG A 74 22.28 15.00 40.85
N GLY A 75 21.39 14.48 40.00
CA GLY A 75 20.50 13.36 40.33
C GLY A 75 19.47 13.69 41.41
N VAL A 76 19.09 14.97 41.56
CA VAL A 76 18.17 15.42 42.61
C VAL A 76 16.73 15.43 42.08
N PRO A 77 15.75 14.85 42.80
CA PRO A 77 14.38 14.70 42.31
C PRO A 77 13.53 15.98 42.43
N SER A 78 13.93 16.95 43.25
CA SER A 78 13.20 18.21 43.39
C SER A 78 14.09 19.31 43.93
N GLY A 79 13.82 20.55 43.55
CA GLY A 79 14.53 21.70 44.07
C GLY A 79 13.77 22.99 43.83
N VAL A 80 14.23 24.05 44.50
CA VAL A 80 13.76 25.41 44.27
C VAL A 80 14.98 26.27 43.96
N ALA A 81 14.94 26.98 42.85
CA ALA A 81 15.94 27.98 42.50
C ALA A 81 15.33 29.37 42.66
N GLY A 82 16.10 30.30 43.22
CA GLY A 82 15.73 31.71 43.24
C GLY A 82 15.80 32.27 41.82
N GLY A 83 14.69 32.79 41.31
CA GLY A 83 14.65 33.48 40.02
C GLY A 83 14.94 34.97 40.18
N SER A 84 14.95 35.70 39.07
CA SER A 84 15.10 37.17 39.12
C SER A 84 13.92 37.86 39.81
N GLY A 85 14.21 38.66 40.85
CA GLY A 85 13.21 39.39 41.64
C GLY A 85 12.42 38.51 42.62
N ALA A 86 11.10 38.70 42.72
CA ALA A 86 10.21 37.93 43.59
C ALA A 86 9.71 36.61 42.95
N ARG A 87 10.43 36.08 41.96
CA ARG A 87 10.09 34.85 41.23
C ARG A 87 10.92 33.68 41.74
N THR A 88 10.30 32.50 41.80
CA THR A 88 10.97 31.25 42.15
C THR A 88 10.69 30.20 41.09
N VAL A 89 11.69 29.37 40.82
CA VAL A 89 11.55 28.20 39.97
C VAL A 89 11.44 26.97 40.87
N HIS A 90 10.26 26.35 40.90
CA HIS A 90 10.08 25.06 41.55
C HIS A 90 10.23 23.95 40.52
N VAL A 91 11.02 22.93 40.83
CA VAL A 91 11.30 21.82 39.93
C VAL A 91 11.04 20.50 40.65
N VAL A 92 10.29 19.58 40.01
CA VAL A 92 9.98 18.24 40.52
C VAL A 92 10.10 17.20 39.40
N ALA A 93 10.84 16.12 39.61
CA ALA A 93 11.02 15.04 38.66
C ALA A 93 9.76 14.18 38.49
N LEU A 94 9.51 13.71 37.27
CA LEU A 94 8.52 12.68 36.97
C LEU A 94 9.23 11.31 36.95
N GLY A 95 9.49 10.75 38.13
CA GLY A 95 10.21 9.48 38.26
C GLY A 95 11.61 9.53 37.64
N HIS A 96 11.88 8.67 36.64
CA HIS A 96 13.13 8.65 35.87
C HIS A 96 13.05 9.44 34.54
N GLY A 97 11.96 10.17 34.35
CA GLY A 97 11.67 10.92 33.13
C GLY A 97 12.03 12.40 33.24
N PRO A 98 11.27 13.28 32.54
CA PRO A 98 11.51 14.72 32.57
C PRO A 98 11.13 15.36 33.92
N TYR A 99 11.42 16.65 34.06
CA TYR A 99 11.12 17.47 35.23
C TYR A 99 9.97 18.44 34.95
N LEU A 100 9.07 18.58 35.91
CA LEU A 100 8.06 19.63 35.96
C LEU A 100 8.66 20.88 36.60
N ALA A 101 8.80 21.93 35.82
CA ALA A 101 9.27 23.24 36.27
C ALA A 101 8.10 24.23 36.31
N LEU A 102 7.98 24.98 37.40
CA LEU A 102 7.08 26.11 37.55
C LEU A 102 7.93 27.36 37.78
N ASP A 103 7.81 28.32 36.87
CA ASP A 103 8.36 29.66 37.00
C ASP A 103 7.20 30.62 37.34
N GLY A 104 7.17 31.11 38.59
CA GLY A 104 6.09 31.94 39.10
C GLY A 104 6.50 32.76 40.31
N ARG A 105 5.54 33.48 40.91
CA ARG A 105 5.76 34.16 42.20
C ARG A 105 5.86 33.12 43.31
N ASP A 106 6.66 33.40 44.32
CA ASP A 106 6.86 32.46 45.41
C ASP A 106 5.57 32.16 46.20
N SER A 107 5.36 30.90 46.54
CA SER A 107 4.21 30.44 47.31
C SER A 107 4.49 29.10 47.99
N HIS A 108 4.23 29.04 49.30
CA HIS A 108 4.37 27.83 50.12
C HIS A 108 3.54 26.63 49.61
N ARG A 109 2.52 26.85 48.77
CA ARG A 109 1.66 25.78 48.23
C ARG A 109 2.17 25.14 46.95
N HIS A 110 3.09 25.79 46.24
CA HIS A 110 3.57 25.31 44.93
C HIS A 110 4.29 23.97 45.01
N GLY A 111 5.12 23.75 46.03
CA GLY A 111 5.84 22.49 46.20
C GLY A 111 4.90 21.28 46.33
N THR A 112 3.89 21.37 47.20
CA THR A 112 2.92 20.28 47.41
C THR A 112 2.05 20.04 46.18
N LEU A 113 1.56 21.10 45.55
CA LEU A 113 0.76 21.00 44.32
C LEU A 113 1.56 20.36 43.17
N LEU A 114 2.82 20.77 42.98
CA LEU A 114 3.69 20.20 41.96
C LEU A 114 4.06 18.75 42.27
N ALA A 115 4.26 18.40 43.54
CA ALA A 115 4.51 17.00 43.91
C ALA A 115 3.29 16.10 43.67
N ASP A 116 2.08 16.58 43.99
CA ASP A 116 0.83 15.88 43.67
C ASP A 116 0.62 15.78 42.15
N ALA A 117 0.86 16.87 41.42
CA ALA A 117 0.73 16.89 39.97
C ALA A 117 1.79 16.06 39.25
N ALA A 118 3.04 16.02 39.74
CA ALA A 118 4.13 15.24 39.16
C ALA A 118 3.81 13.74 39.17
N ARG A 119 3.14 13.23 40.21
CA ARG A 119 2.68 11.83 40.25
C ARG A 119 1.67 11.51 39.15
N VAL A 120 0.68 12.38 38.96
CA VAL A 120 -0.36 12.21 37.92
C VAL A 120 0.25 12.39 36.53
N LEU A 121 1.10 13.41 36.36
CA LEU A 121 1.80 13.69 35.12
C LEU A 121 2.78 12.59 34.72
N ASP A 122 3.47 11.93 35.66
CA ASP A 122 4.35 10.80 35.36
C ASP A 122 3.56 9.66 34.68
N LEU A 123 2.38 9.31 35.20
CA LEU A 123 1.52 8.29 34.60
C LEU A 123 0.99 8.72 33.23
N CYS A 124 0.48 9.95 33.11
CA CYS A 124 -0.01 10.47 31.82
C CYS A 124 1.11 10.54 30.77
N TRP A 125 2.30 10.99 31.16
CA TRP A 125 3.46 11.09 30.30
C TRP A 125 3.89 9.71 29.81
N ARG A 126 4.05 8.73 30.70
CA ARG A 126 4.42 7.36 30.33
C ARG A 126 3.40 6.70 29.41
N LEU A 127 2.10 6.92 29.65
CA LEU A 127 1.05 6.42 28.77
C LEU A 127 1.14 7.05 27.38
N GLU A 128 1.18 8.38 27.31
CA GLU A 128 1.29 9.08 26.03
C GLU A 128 2.57 8.71 25.27
N GLU A 129 3.70 8.57 25.96
CA GLU A 129 4.98 8.21 25.37
C GLU A 129 5.01 6.76 24.89
N SER A 130 4.47 5.84 25.70
CA SER A 130 4.26 4.44 25.30
C SER A 130 3.39 4.36 24.04
N GLU A 131 2.29 5.12 23.97
CA GLU A 131 1.47 5.18 22.77
C GLU A 131 2.21 5.79 21.56
N ARG A 132 3.04 6.83 21.76
CA ARG A 132 3.87 7.41 20.68
C ARG A 132 4.87 6.38 20.16
N ALA A 133 5.58 5.70 21.05
CA ALA A 133 6.52 4.63 20.71
C ALA A 133 5.81 3.48 19.98
N ARG A 134 4.63 3.06 20.45
CA ARG A 134 3.79 2.04 19.80
C ARG A 134 3.39 2.47 18.39
N ARG A 135 2.85 3.68 18.21
CA ARG A 135 2.47 4.22 16.89
C ARG A 135 3.66 4.31 15.93
N ARG A 136 4.84 4.70 16.42
CA ARG A 136 6.07 4.75 15.62
C ARG A 136 6.48 3.35 15.15
N THR A 137 6.38 2.37 16.05
CA THR A 137 6.66 0.96 15.73
C THR A 137 5.68 0.41 14.70
N GLU A 138 4.38 0.65 14.88
CA GLU A 138 3.33 0.26 13.92
C GLU A 138 3.54 0.88 12.54
N LEU A 139 3.98 2.14 12.47
CA LEU A 139 4.29 2.81 11.20
C LEU A 139 5.49 2.18 10.50
N VAL A 140 6.56 1.90 11.25
CA VAL A 140 7.75 1.20 10.73
C VAL A 140 7.38 -0.20 10.23
N GLU A 141 6.57 -0.93 11.01
CA GLU A 141 6.09 -2.24 10.61
C GLU A 141 5.26 -2.15 9.32
N ALA A 142 4.30 -1.22 9.23
CA ALA A 142 3.49 -1.02 8.05
C ALA A 142 4.34 -0.71 6.80
N HIS A 143 5.35 0.15 6.91
CA HIS A 143 6.27 0.45 5.82
C HIS A 143 7.12 -0.76 5.41
N SER A 144 7.58 -1.56 6.38
CA SER A 144 8.31 -2.81 6.10
C SER A 144 7.41 -3.85 5.42
N ARG A 145 6.14 -3.97 5.84
CA ARG A 145 5.15 -4.84 5.18
C ARG A 145 4.89 -4.42 3.73
N GLU A 146 4.81 -3.12 3.49
CA GLU A 146 4.69 -2.56 2.15
C GLU A 146 5.95 -2.81 1.31
N ALA A 147 7.15 -2.68 1.88
CA ALA A 147 8.40 -2.96 1.18
C ALA A 147 8.49 -4.44 0.75
N VAL A 148 8.04 -5.37 1.60
CA VAL A 148 7.97 -6.79 1.25
C VAL A 148 6.96 -7.04 0.12
N LEU A 149 5.77 -6.44 0.18
CA LEU A 149 4.81 -6.53 -0.92
C LEU A 149 5.44 -6.00 -2.22
N HIS A 150 6.12 -4.86 -2.18
CA HIS A 150 6.81 -4.32 -3.34
C HIS A 150 7.83 -5.32 -3.90
N LEU A 151 8.68 -5.91 -3.07
CA LEU A 151 9.64 -6.93 -3.53
C LEU A 151 8.96 -8.14 -4.17
N LEU A 152 7.83 -8.61 -3.63
CA LEU A 152 7.04 -9.68 -4.23
C LEU A 152 6.43 -9.26 -5.58
N MET A 153 5.91 -8.04 -5.67
CA MET A 153 5.34 -7.50 -6.91
C MET A 153 6.39 -7.34 -8.03
N ASN A 154 7.67 -7.27 -7.66
CA ASN A 154 8.79 -7.14 -8.59
C ASN A 154 9.47 -8.49 -8.90
N GLY A 155 9.02 -9.60 -8.30
CA GLY A 155 9.63 -10.92 -8.42
C GLY A 155 10.85 -11.18 -7.54
N SER A 156 11.23 -10.25 -6.66
CA SER A 156 12.38 -10.34 -5.74
C SER A 156 12.06 -11.16 -4.48
N VAL A 157 11.64 -12.41 -4.66
CA VAL A 157 11.14 -13.30 -3.59
C VAL A 157 12.18 -13.54 -2.49
N ALA A 158 13.46 -13.74 -2.84
CA ALA A 158 14.52 -13.97 -1.86
C ALA A 158 14.74 -12.76 -0.94
N ALA A 159 14.71 -11.54 -1.49
CA ALA A 159 14.81 -10.31 -0.69
C ALA A 159 13.57 -10.12 0.20
N ALA A 160 12.38 -10.42 -0.34
CA ALA A 160 11.12 -10.37 0.40
C ALA A 160 11.17 -11.31 1.64
N HIS A 161 11.66 -12.54 1.47
CA HIS A 161 11.84 -13.48 2.58
C HIS A 161 12.81 -12.98 3.66
N ARG A 162 13.94 -12.39 3.28
CA ARG A 162 14.91 -11.88 4.26
C ARG A 162 14.31 -10.79 5.14
N ILE A 163 13.61 -9.83 4.54
CA ILE A 163 12.98 -8.73 5.28
C ILE A 163 11.82 -9.26 6.14
N ALA A 164 10.95 -10.10 5.57
CA ALA A 164 9.83 -10.68 6.31
C ALA A 164 10.30 -11.54 7.49
N GLY A 165 11.37 -12.31 7.33
CA GLY A 165 11.96 -13.12 8.40
C GLY A 165 12.40 -12.31 9.61
N ALA A 166 12.89 -11.07 9.41
CA ALA A 166 13.25 -10.16 10.51
C ALA A 166 12.02 -9.60 11.25
N MET A 167 10.82 -9.69 10.67
CA MET A 167 9.57 -9.16 11.24
C MET A 167 8.78 -10.21 12.04
N GLY A 168 9.15 -11.49 11.96
CA GLY A 168 8.50 -12.60 12.65
C GLY A 168 7.66 -13.50 11.72
N PRO A 169 6.56 -13.02 11.11
CA PRO A 169 5.72 -13.85 10.25
C PRO A 169 6.46 -14.30 8.99
N ARG A 170 6.49 -15.62 8.74
CA ARG A 170 6.98 -16.16 7.47
C ARG A 170 5.98 -15.84 6.35
N LEU A 171 6.51 -15.51 5.17
CA LEU A 171 5.68 -15.36 3.99
C LEU A 171 5.09 -16.73 3.59
N PRO A 172 3.78 -16.81 3.37
CA PRO A 172 3.12 -18.07 3.04
C PRO A 172 3.45 -18.52 1.62
N ASN A 173 3.71 -19.81 1.44
CA ASN A 173 3.92 -20.41 0.12
C ASN A 173 3.47 -21.88 0.15
N PRO A 174 2.44 -22.29 -0.60
CA PRO A 174 1.61 -21.48 -1.50
C PRO A 174 0.67 -20.52 -0.75
N ALA A 175 0.17 -19.51 -1.47
CA ALA A 175 -0.68 -18.47 -0.92
C ALA A 175 -1.86 -18.11 -1.84
N ARG A 176 -2.81 -17.39 -1.29
CA ARG A 176 -3.86 -16.66 -2.01
C ARG A 176 -3.73 -15.17 -1.69
N VAL A 177 -3.93 -14.34 -2.71
CA VAL A 177 -3.99 -12.89 -2.59
C VAL A 177 -5.44 -12.46 -2.49
N TYR A 178 -5.72 -11.59 -1.53
CA TYR A 178 -7.03 -11.03 -1.27
C TYR A 178 -6.94 -9.53 -1.53
N VAL A 179 -7.88 -9.00 -2.30
CA VAL A 179 -8.07 -7.55 -2.44
C VAL A 179 -9.38 -7.21 -1.74
N VAL A 180 -9.27 -6.48 -0.64
CA VAL A 180 -10.43 -6.03 0.17
C VAL A 180 -10.66 -4.55 -0.13
N GLU A 181 -11.77 -4.25 -0.81
CA GLU A 181 -12.26 -2.89 -1.03
C GLU A 181 -13.07 -2.44 0.18
N CYS A 182 -12.70 -1.29 0.76
CA CYS A 182 -13.30 -0.76 1.97
C CYS A 182 -13.27 0.77 2.02
N PRO A 183 -14.11 1.41 2.85
CA PRO A 183 -14.07 2.85 3.06
C PRO A 183 -12.70 3.30 3.58
N GLU A 184 -12.12 4.36 3.01
CA GLU A 184 -10.78 4.85 3.36
C GLU A 184 -10.65 5.14 4.87
N ARG A 185 -11.66 5.80 5.44
CA ARG A 185 -11.72 6.13 6.89
C ARG A 185 -11.67 4.91 7.82
N ARG A 186 -12.09 3.73 7.36
CA ARG A 186 -12.13 2.49 8.16
C ARG A 186 -10.98 1.54 7.86
N ARG A 187 -10.14 1.87 6.87
CA ARG A 187 -9.10 0.98 6.36
C ARG A 187 -8.12 0.48 7.41
N SER A 188 -7.70 1.34 8.35
CA SER A 188 -6.82 0.92 9.46
C SER A 188 -7.52 -0.07 10.39
N ALA A 189 -8.75 0.23 10.81
CA ALA A 189 -9.53 -0.65 11.69
C ALA A 189 -9.81 -2.02 11.05
N ILE A 190 -10.06 -2.05 9.74
CA ILE A 190 -10.26 -3.30 8.99
C ILE A 190 -8.95 -4.08 8.87
N ALA A 191 -7.82 -3.40 8.62
CA ALA A 191 -6.50 -4.05 8.61
C ALA A 191 -6.14 -4.67 9.97
N GLU A 192 -6.43 -3.97 11.08
CA GLU A 192 -6.24 -4.51 12.44
C GLU A 192 -7.13 -5.72 12.72
N ARG A 193 -8.38 -5.70 12.24
CA ARG A 193 -9.32 -6.82 12.35
C ARG A 193 -8.83 -8.04 11.57
N LEU A 194 -8.43 -7.83 10.31
CA LEU A 194 -7.80 -8.84 9.47
C LEU A 194 -6.60 -9.50 10.15
N THR A 195 -5.71 -8.68 10.75
CA THR A 195 -4.52 -9.19 11.42
C THR A 195 -4.87 -10.08 12.62
N ARG A 196 -5.88 -9.69 13.39
CA ARG A 196 -6.40 -10.48 14.52
C ARG A 196 -7.04 -11.79 14.05
N THR A 197 -7.94 -11.74 13.08
CA THR A 197 -8.61 -12.93 12.54
C THR A 197 -7.62 -13.90 11.91
N ALA A 198 -6.63 -13.40 11.18
CA ALA A 198 -5.58 -14.23 10.59
C ALA A 198 -4.59 -14.76 11.65
N ALA A 199 -4.69 -14.36 12.92
CA ALA A 199 -3.78 -14.71 14.01
C ALA A 199 -2.30 -14.53 13.62
N GLY A 200 -1.99 -13.45 12.91
CA GLY A 200 -0.63 -13.16 12.42
C GLY A 200 -0.13 -14.05 11.27
N ARG A 201 -0.94 -14.97 10.74
CA ARG A 201 -0.57 -15.89 9.64
C ARG A 201 -0.71 -15.29 8.23
N ALA A 202 -1.28 -14.09 8.11
CA ALA A 202 -1.43 -13.38 6.85
C ALA A 202 -0.55 -12.14 6.77
N TRP A 203 -0.06 -11.84 5.57
CA TRP A 203 0.65 -10.60 5.27
C TRP A 203 -0.32 -9.54 4.77
N ILE A 204 -0.76 -8.65 5.67
CA ILE A 204 -1.75 -7.62 5.34
C ILE A 204 -1.06 -6.28 5.14
N VAL A 205 -1.39 -5.61 4.03
CA VAL A 205 -0.78 -4.36 3.60
C VAL A 205 -1.85 -3.42 3.07
N LYS A 206 -1.70 -2.13 3.38
CA LYS A 206 -2.46 -1.07 2.70
C LYS A 206 -1.92 -0.96 1.26
N CYS A 207 -2.74 -1.23 0.25
CA CYS A 207 -2.40 -0.96 -1.15
C CYS A 207 -1.83 0.48 -1.33
N PRO A 208 -0.57 0.64 -1.79
CA PRO A 208 0.04 1.96 -1.97
C PRO A 208 -0.57 2.74 -3.14
N VAL A 209 -1.27 2.04 -4.04
CA VAL A 209 -1.83 2.63 -5.26
C VAL A 209 -3.29 3.08 -5.07
N ARG A 210 -4.08 2.33 -4.27
CA ARG A 210 -5.53 2.51 -4.12
C ARG A 210 -5.89 2.79 -2.64
N PRO A 211 -6.45 3.98 -2.32
CA PRO A 211 -6.73 4.36 -0.94
C PRO A 211 -7.83 3.52 -0.28
N HIS A 212 -8.67 2.87 -1.07
CA HIS A 212 -9.78 2.02 -0.61
C HIS A 212 -9.42 0.53 -0.51
N HIS A 213 -8.18 0.12 -0.84
CA HIS A 213 -7.86 -1.31 -0.92
C HIS A 213 -6.89 -1.76 0.18
N LEU A 214 -7.16 -2.92 0.76
CA LEU A 214 -6.17 -3.71 1.48
C LEU A 214 -5.78 -4.91 0.62
N ILE A 215 -4.52 -5.31 0.71
CA ILE A 215 -3.99 -6.51 0.07
C ILE A 215 -3.58 -7.45 1.20
N ALA A 216 -4.11 -8.67 1.22
CA ALA A 216 -3.69 -9.70 2.16
C ALA A 216 -3.14 -10.91 1.40
N ILE A 217 -1.94 -11.36 1.77
CA ILE A 217 -1.34 -12.60 1.29
C ILE A 217 -1.56 -13.64 2.38
N VAL A 218 -2.42 -14.61 2.09
CA VAL A 218 -2.96 -15.56 3.06
C VAL A 218 -2.53 -16.98 2.65
N PRO A 219 -2.02 -17.82 3.56
CA PRO A 219 -1.80 -19.24 3.26
C PRO A 219 -3.05 -19.91 2.70
N SER A 220 -2.92 -20.71 1.62
CA SER A 220 -4.06 -21.30 0.91
C SER A 220 -4.97 -22.19 1.77
N GLY A 221 -4.44 -22.77 2.85
CA GLY A 221 -5.19 -23.62 3.79
C GLY A 221 -6.03 -22.84 4.82
N LEU A 222 -5.92 -21.51 4.88
CA LEU A 222 -6.63 -20.67 5.86
C LEU A 222 -7.90 -20.06 5.28
N GLY A 223 -8.74 -20.89 4.67
CA GLY A 223 -10.03 -20.45 4.15
C GLY A 223 -10.93 -19.84 5.24
N GLY A 224 -11.89 -19.01 4.84
CA GLY A 224 -12.92 -18.46 5.73
C GLY A 224 -12.67 -17.02 6.19
N LEU A 225 -11.44 -16.50 6.09
CA LEU A 225 -11.13 -15.10 6.41
C LEU A 225 -12.01 -14.12 5.61
N GLU A 226 -12.21 -14.41 4.33
CA GLU A 226 -13.06 -13.67 3.42
C GLU A 226 -14.54 -13.62 3.84
N VAL A 227 -15.06 -14.74 4.34
CA VAL A 227 -16.46 -14.82 4.81
C VAL A 227 -16.60 -14.00 6.08
N GLU A 228 -15.66 -14.18 7.02
CA GLU A 228 -15.67 -13.46 8.29
C GLU A 228 -15.62 -11.95 8.08
N ILE A 229 -14.77 -11.42 7.19
CA ILE A 229 -14.74 -9.99 6.89
C ILE A 229 -16.06 -9.51 6.27
N ALA A 230 -16.62 -10.27 5.33
CA ALA A 230 -17.83 -9.90 4.61
C ALA A 230 -19.07 -9.85 5.53
N GLU A 231 -19.13 -10.71 6.53
CA GLU A 231 -20.14 -10.72 7.60
C GLU A 231 -19.94 -9.57 8.58
N GLN A 232 -18.70 -9.39 9.02
CA GLN A 232 -18.35 -8.48 10.11
C GLN A 232 -18.24 -7.01 9.68
N VAL A 233 -18.07 -6.75 8.38
CA VAL A 233 -17.96 -5.42 7.79
C VAL A 233 -18.74 -5.41 6.47
N PRO A 234 -20.06 -5.17 6.50
CA PRO A 234 -20.92 -5.28 5.31
C PRO A 234 -20.57 -4.27 4.20
N GLU A 235 -19.82 -3.21 4.53
CA GLU A 235 -19.31 -2.25 3.54
C GLU A 235 -18.11 -2.76 2.72
N CYS A 236 -17.54 -3.91 3.10
CA CYS A 236 -16.39 -4.49 2.41
C CYS A 236 -16.82 -5.35 1.22
N ARG A 237 -16.00 -5.34 0.18
CA ARG A 237 -16.07 -6.26 -0.95
C ARG A 237 -14.73 -6.93 -1.14
N ILE A 238 -14.74 -8.21 -1.51
CA ILE A 238 -13.54 -9.04 -1.45
C ILE A 238 -13.40 -9.82 -2.75
N GLY A 239 -12.28 -9.61 -3.42
CA GLY A 239 -11.81 -10.48 -4.48
C GLY A 239 -10.68 -11.39 -3.98
N VAL A 240 -10.74 -12.67 -4.30
CA VAL A 240 -9.76 -13.69 -3.87
C VAL A 240 -9.13 -14.33 -5.09
N SER A 241 -7.80 -14.40 -5.15
CA SER A 241 -7.07 -15.06 -6.23
C SER A 241 -7.19 -16.58 -6.20
N GLY A 242 -6.66 -17.23 -7.24
CA GLY A 242 -6.32 -18.65 -7.16
C GLY A 242 -5.15 -18.88 -6.19
N GLU A 243 -4.80 -20.13 -5.99
CA GLU A 243 -3.54 -20.46 -5.33
C GLU A 243 -2.36 -20.05 -6.23
N VAL A 244 -1.40 -19.33 -5.66
CA VAL A 244 -0.21 -18.82 -6.31
C VAL A 244 1.03 -19.07 -5.46
N THR A 245 2.18 -19.25 -6.10
CA THR A 245 3.47 -19.16 -5.41
C THR A 245 3.81 -17.71 -5.09
N LEU A 246 4.77 -17.48 -4.17
CA LEU A 246 5.19 -16.10 -3.84
C LEU A 246 5.74 -15.33 -5.05
N GLY A 247 6.37 -15.98 -6.01
CA GLY A 247 6.84 -15.34 -7.25
C GLY A 247 5.69 -14.89 -8.16
N GLU A 248 4.52 -15.50 -8.01
CA GLU A 248 3.30 -15.20 -8.76
C GLU A 248 2.38 -14.22 -8.02
N THR A 249 2.85 -13.59 -6.93
CA THR A 249 2.09 -12.54 -6.21
C THR A 249 1.50 -11.46 -7.14
N PRO A 250 2.21 -10.94 -8.18
CA PRO A 250 1.62 -10.00 -9.14
C PRO A 250 0.38 -10.57 -9.84
N LEU A 251 0.47 -11.82 -10.31
CA LEU A 251 -0.64 -12.53 -10.95
C LEU A 251 -1.79 -12.73 -9.95
N GLY A 252 -1.48 -13.14 -8.71
CA GLY A 252 -2.47 -13.28 -7.65
C GLY A 252 -3.20 -11.96 -7.37
N TYR A 253 -2.48 -10.83 -7.31
CA TYR A 253 -3.09 -9.51 -7.14
C TYR A 253 -4.03 -9.17 -8.29
N GLU A 254 -3.64 -9.43 -9.54
CA GLU A 254 -4.49 -9.17 -10.71
C GLU A 254 -5.74 -10.05 -10.72
N GLN A 255 -5.61 -11.35 -10.43
CA GLN A 255 -6.74 -12.27 -10.28
C GLN A 255 -7.72 -11.78 -9.21
N ALA A 256 -7.21 -11.44 -8.03
CA ALA A 256 -8.02 -10.92 -6.92
C ALA A 256 -8.70 -9.60 -7.31
N PHE A 257 -8.01 -8.69 -8.01
CA PHE A 257 -8.59 -7.45 -8.48
C PHE A 257 -9.70 -7.66 -9.53
N HIS A 258 -9.53 -8.59 -10.46
CA HIS A 258 -10.58 -8.91 -11.43
C HIS A 258 -11.80 -9.49 -10.74
N THR A 259 -11.62 -10.44 -9.80
CA THR A 259 -12.74 -11.01 -9.04
C THR A 259 -13.45 -9.97 -8.17
N LEU A 260 -12.74 -8.93 -7.69
CA LEU A 260 -13.37 -7.83 -6.98
C LEU A 260 -14.42 -7.11 -7.85
N ALA A 261 -14.26 -7.07 -9.17
CA ALA A 261 -15.29 -6.54 -10.07
C ALA A 261 -16.60 -7.33 -9.96
N THR A 262 -16.52 -8.67 -9.94
CA THR A 262 -17.68 -9.55 -9.67
C THR A 262 -18.24 -9.33 -8.27
N ALA A 263 -17.36 -9.23 -7.26
CA ALA A 263 -17.75 -9.03 -5.87
C ALA A 263 -18.56 -7.74 -5.64
N ARG A 264 -18.43 -6.73 -6.52
CA ARG A 264 -19.22 -5.49 -6.43
C ARG A 264 -20.71 -5.67 -6.74
N GLY A 265 -21.04 -6.61 -7.63
CA GLY A 265 -22.42 -6.96 -7.98
C GLY A 265 -22.96 -8.18 -7.25
N ALA A 266 -22.10 -8.97 -6.59
CA ALA A 266 -22.51 -10.18 -5.88
C ALA A 266 -23.22 -9.86 -4.55
N PRO A 267 -24.31 -10.58 -4.20
CA PRO A 267 -25.02 -10.38 -2.93
C PRO A 267 -24.13 -10.63 -1.70
N ASP A 268 -23.25 -11.62 -1.81
CA ASP A 268 -22.30 -12.00 -0.75
C ASP A 268 -21.09 -11.06 -0.67
N ARG A 269 -20.96 -10.10 -1.60
CA ARG A 269 -19.84 -9.14 -1.69
C ARG A 269 -18.46 -9.80 -1.76
N LEU A 270 -18.43 -11.08 -2.12
CA LEU A 270 -17.26 -11.92 -2.19
C LEU A 270 -17.26 -12.64 -3.53
N ALA A 271 -16.09 -12.67 -4.18
CA ALA A 271 -15.87 -13.51 -5.35
C ALA A 271 -14.49 -14.16 -5.27
N ARG A 272 -14.42 -15.40 -5.74
CA ARG A 272 -13.18 -16.17 -5.84
C ARG A 272 -12.79 -16.34 -7.29
N PHE A 273 -11.50 -16.35 -7.55
CA PHE A 273 -10.97 -16.59 -8.88
C PHE A 273 -11.33 -18.00 -9.32
N ARG A 274 -12.06 -18.07 -10.42
CA ARG A 274 -12.22 -19.28 -11.20
C ARG A 274 -11.12 -19.30 -12.25
N ARG A 275 -10.48 -20.45 -12.48
CA ARG A 275 -9.45 -20.58 -13.52
C ARG A 275 -10.04 -20.13 -14.86
N HIS A 276 -9.47 -19.08 -15.43
CA HIS A 276 -9.68 -18.69 -16.82
C HIS A 276 -8.57 -19.36 -17.63
N THR A 277 -8.89 -19.75 -18.87
CA THR A 277 -7.87 -20.29 -19.77
C THR A 277 -6.86 -19.19 -20.08
N ASP A 278 -5.62 -19.37 -19.62
CA ASP A 278 -4.52 -18.44 -19.88
C ASP A 278 -4.02 -18.66 -21.33
N PRO A 279 -3.77 -17.59 -22.12
CA PRO A 279 -3.17 -17.77 -23.44
C PRO A 279 -1.75 -18.34 -23.39
N ALA A 280 -0.98 -18.10 -22.32
CA ALA A 280 0.46 -18.40 -22.30
C ALA A 280 0.79 -19.90 -22.47
N PRO A 281 0.14 -20.84 -21.76
CA PRO A 281 0.34 -22.27 -22.00
C PRO A 281 -0.08 -22.73 -23.40
N LEU A 282 -1.01 -22.01 -24.05
CA LEU A 282 -1.57 -22.39 -25.35
C LEU A 282 -0.71 -21.97 -26.54
N LEU A 283 0.13 -20.97 -26.37
CA LEU A 283 1.03 -20.46 -27.42
C LEU A 283 2.36 -21.21 -27.51
N GLY A 284 2.65 -22.08 -26.53
CA GLY A 284 3.77 -23.01 -26.57
C GLY A 284 5.16 -22.35 -26.76
N PRO A 285 6.13 -23.10 -27.31
CA PRO A 285 7.50 -22.62 -27.52
C PRO A 285 7.60 -21.44 -28.51
N GLU A 286 6.69 -21.35 -29.49
CA GLU A 286 6.66 -20.23 -30.44
C GLU A 286 6.31 -18.91 -29.74
N GLY A 287 5.29 -18.93 -28.87
CA GLY A 287 4.94 -17.78 -28.04
C GLY A 287 6.12 -17.36 -27.15
N ALA A 288 6.82 -18.32 -26.53
CA ALA A 288 7.99 -18.02 -25.70
C ALA A 288 9.14 -17.37 -26.51
N ARG A 289 9.43 -17.85 -27.73
CA ARG A 289 10.43 -17.25 -28.62
C ARG A 289 10.04 -15.84 -29.06
N TRP A 290 8.78 -15.63 -29.43
CA TRP A 290 8.26 -14.31 -29.78
C TRP A 290 8.37 -13.33 -28.60
N ALA A 291 7.94 -13.75 -27.40
CA ALA A 291 8.01 -12.92 -26.21
C ALA A 291 9.46 -12.55 -25.85
N GLN A 292 10.39 -13.52 -25.97
CA GLN A 292 11.82 -13.25 -25.79
C GLN A 292 12.30 -12.20 -26.80
N HIS A 293 11.96 -12.36 -28.08
CA HIS A 293 12.38 -11.43 -29.13
C HIS A 293 11.83 -10.01 -28.90
N VAL A 294 10.55 -9.87 -28.55
CA VAL A 294 9.93 -8.58 -28.23
C VAL A 294 10.62 -7.91 -27.05
N LEU A 295 10.91 -8.64 -25.97
CA LEU A 295 11.48 -8.06 -24.76
C LEU A 295 13.01 -7.92 -24.79
N GLN A 296 13.68 -8.55 -25.76
CA GLN A 296 15.14 -8.60 -25.84
C GLN A 296 15.81 -7.22 -25.77
N PRO A 297 15.33 -6.17 -26.48
CA PRO A 297 15.97 -4.86 -26.41
C PRO A 297 16.02 -4.25 -25.01
N CYS A 298 15.00 -4.50 -24.18
CA CYS A 298 15.00 -4.09 -22.78
C CYS A 298 15.90 -4.99 -21.92
N LEU A 299 15.96 -6.29 -22.23
CA LEU A 299 16.76 -7.26 -21.47
C LEU A 299 18.26 -7.11 -21.70
N SER A 300 18.67 -6.69 -22.90
CA SER A 300 20.06 -6.42 -23.25
C SER A 300 20.46 -4.95 -23.06
N TYR A 301 19.58 -4.11 -22.51
CA TYR A 301 19.87 -2.70 -22.31
C TYR A 301 20.89 -2.50 -21.20
N GLU A 302 22.00 -1.85 -21.54
CA GLU A 302 23.01 -1.40 -20.59
C GLU A 302 22.91 0.11 -20.38
N PRO A 303 22.70 0.57 -19.13
CA PRO A 303 22.56 1.99 -18.86
C PRO A 303 23.90 2.72 -19.05
N ALA A 304 23.89 3.80 -19.83
CA ALA A 304 25.09 4.62 -20.08
C ALA A 304 25.66 5.29 -18.81
N ARG A 305 24.89 5.36 -17.72
CA ARG A 305 25.31 5.87 -16.41
C ARG A 305 24.96 4.85 -15.35
N ARG A 306 25.80 4.72 -14.32
CA ARG A 306 25.57 3.80 -13.18
C ARG A 306 24.23 4.03 -12.46
N ALA A 307 23.72 5.26 -12.49
CA ALA A 307 22.43 5.62 -11.88
C ALA A 307 21.21 5.40 -12.82
N GLY A 308 21.44 4.94 -14.06
CA GLY A 308 20.38 4.63 -15.01
C GLY A 308 19.67 3.30 -14.67
N PRO A 309 18.43 3.10 -15.16
CA PRO A 309 17.69 1.87 -14.92
C PRO A 309 18.34 0.70 -15.65
N GLY A 310 18.54 -0.42 -14.95
CA GLY A 310 18.94 -1.69 -15.58
C GLY A 310 17.76 -2.42 -16.24
N ALA A 311 18.06 -3.53 -16.92
CA ALA A 311 17.09 -4.36 -17.61
C ALA A 311 15.87 -4.76 -16.75
N GLU A 312 16.10 -5.30 -15.56
CA GLU A 312 15.01 -5.71 -14.65
C GLU A 312 14.16 -4.53 -14.17
N GLU A 313 14.78 -3.34 -14.00
CA GLU A 313 14.00 -2.13 -13.66
C GLU A 313 13.10 -1.68 -14.81
N LEU A 314 13.57 -1.78 -16.05
CA LEU A 314 12.77 -1.46 -17.23
C LEU A 314 11.59 -2.42 -17.38
N ILE A 315 11.84 -3.73 -17.24
CA ILE A 315 10.76 -4.71 -17.31
C ILE A 315 9.76 -4.56 -16.14
N GLY A 316 10.26 -4.34 -14.92
CA GLY A 316 9.41 -4.05 -13.77
C GLY A 316 8.60 -2.77 -13.95
N THR A 317 9.18 -1.75 -14.60
CA THR A 317 8.48 -0.51 -14.94
C THR A 317 7.37 -0.75 -15.96
N LEU A 318 7.64 -1.51 -17.03
CA LEU A 318 6.65 -1.86 -18.05
C LEU A 318 5.47 -2.63 -17.44
N GLY A 319 5.75 -3.69 -16.67
CA GLY A 319 4.71 -4.47 -16.00
C GLY A 319 3.86 -3.63 -15.04
N SER A 320 4.52 -2.85 -14.18
CA SER A 320 3.83 -1.93 -13.26
C SER A 320 2.95 -0.91 -13.99
N TRP A 321 3.44 -0.34 -15.10
CA TRP A 321 2.68 0.63 -15.87
C TRP A 321 1.49 0.00 -16.61
N LEU A 322 1.63 -1.20 -17.17
CA LEU A 322 0.49 -1.91 -17.76
C LEU A 322 -0.58 -2.27 -16.71
N SER A 323 -0.18 -2.63 -15.49
CA SER A 323 -1.13 -2.98 -14.42
C SER A 323 -1.74 -1.77 -13.69
N PHE A 324 -1.08 -0.60 -13.67
CA PHE A 324 -1.49 0.55 -12.85
C PHE A 324 -1.58 1.91 -13.59
N GLY A 325 -1.16 2.00 -14.84
CA GLY A 325 -1.03 3.24 -15.59
C GLY A 325 -0.12 4.25 -14.91
N THR A 326 -0.50 5.52 -14.87
CA THR A 326 0.27 6.60 -14.20
C THR A 326 0.47 6.38 -12.70
N ALA A 327 -0.41 5.58 -12.08
CA ALA A 327 -0.31 5.23 -10.68
C ALA A 327 0.84 4.24 -10.38
N ALA A 328 1.48 3.69 -11.42
CA ALA A 328 2.73 2.93 -11.31
C ALA A 328 3.85 3.71 -10.59
N SER A 329 3.84 5.04 -10.62
CA SER A 329 4.78 5.88 -9.86
C SER A 329 4.73 5.61 -8.36
N ARG A 330 3.52 5.45 -7.80
CA ARG A 330 3.32 5.06 -6.39
C ARG A 330 3.74 3.61 -6.15
N HIS A 331 3.41 2.71 -7.07
CA HIS A 331 3.80 1.31 -6.96
C HIS A 331 5.32 1.13 -6.94
N LEU A 332 6.03 1.83 -7.83
CA LEU A 332 7.48 1.77 -7.99
C LEU A 332 8.24 2.68 -7.01
N LYS A 333 7.54 3.50 -6.23
CA LYS A 333 8.12 4.52 -5.34
C LYS A 333 9.09 5.47 -6.06
N VAL A 334 8.75 5.84 -7.29
CA VAL A 334 9.51 6.79 -8.12
C VAL A 334 8.70 8.04 -8.40
N HIS A 335 9.40 9.14 -8.70
CA HIS A 335 8.74 10.35 -9.14
C HIS A 335 8.05 10.16 -10.51
N ARG A 336 6.94 10.87 -10.75
CA ARG A 336 6.18 10.79 -12.02
C ARG A 336 7.04 11.06 -13.26
N ASN A 337 8.02 11.96 -13.16
CA ASN A 337 8.93 12.28 -14.26
C ASN A 337 9.91 11.13 -14.55
N THR A 338 10.34 10.41 -13.51
CA THR A 338 11.18 9.22 -13.64
C THR A 338 10.42 8.11 -14.36
N LEU A 339 9.15 7.89 -13.99
CA LEU A 339 8.28 6.96 -14.70
C LEU A 339 8.14 7.34 -16.18
N ALA A 340 7.83 8.60 -16.49
CA ALA A 340 7.67 9.07 -17.87
C ALA A 340 8.97 8.97 -18.68
N ALA A 341 10.13 9.23 -18.09
CA ALA A 341 11.42 9.06 -18.75
C ALA A 341 11.72 7.57 -19.05
N ARG A 342 11.46 6.67 -18.11
CA ARG A 342 11.62 5.23 -18.31
C ARG A 342 10.68 4.68 -19.37
N LEU A 343 9.42 5.14 -19.39
CA LEU A 343 8.47 4.73 -20.42
C LEU A 343 8.92 5.14 -21.82
N ARG A 344 9.36 6.39 -22.01
CA ARG A 344 9.91 6.83 -23.30
C ARG A 344 11.12 6.02 -23.76
N LEU A 345 11.99 5.64 -22.81
CA LEU A 345 13.10 4.74 -23.10
C LEU A 345 12.59 3.35 -23.53
N ILE A 346 11.62 2.79 -22.82
CA ILE A 346 11.03 1.48 -23.16
C ILE A 346 10.34 1.53 -24.53
N GLU A 347 9.57 2.58 -24.83
CA GLU A 347 8.94 2.78 -26.15
C GLU A 347 9.99 2.82 -27.27
N GLY A 348 11.07 3.58 -27.07
CA GLY A 348 12.17 3.65 -28.02
C GLY A 348 12.93 2.32 -28.21
N LEU A 349 13.11 1.55 -27.13
CA LEU A 349 13.79 0.25 -27.20
C LEU A 349 12.92 -0.82 -27.86
N LEU A 350 11.63 -0.84 -27.56
CA LEU A 350 10.70 -1.86 -28.06
C LEU A 350 10.11 -1.50 -29.43
N GLY A 351 10.20 -0.23 -29.85
CA GLY A 351 9.53 0.26 -31.06
C GLY A 351 8.00 0.21 -30.94
N LEU A 352 7.48 0.40 -29.73
CA LEU A 352 6.05 0.31 -29.40
C LEU A 352 5.54 1.67 -28.92
N ASP A 353 4.34 2.08 -29.33
CA ASP A 353 3.64 3.24 -28.73
C ASP A 353 2.81 2.77 -27.54
N LEU A 354 3.44 2.76 -26.37
CA LEU A 354 2.75 2.34 -25.15
C LEU A 354 1.77 3.42 -24.70
N THR A 355 2.07 4.71 -24.89
CA THR A 355 1.20 5.79 -24.41
C THR A 355 -0.17 5.84 -25.08
N THR A 356 -0.28 5.54 -26.37
CA THR A 356 -1.53 5.71 -27.11
C THR A 356 -2.11 4.41 -27.66
N SER A 357 -1.28 3.49 -28.17
CA SER A 357 -1.75 2.31 -28.92
C SER A 357 -2.13 1.16 -27.99
N LEU A 358 -3.41 0.80 -27.97
CA LEU A 358 -3.85 -0.37 -27.20
C LEU A 358 -3.30 -1.68 -27.78
N ALA A 359 -3.07 -1.73 -29.10
CA ALA A 359 -2.48 -2.88 -29.76
C ALA A 359 -1.07 -3.17 -29.22
N ASP A 360 -0.25 -2.13 -29.14
CA ASP A 360 1.14 -2.22 -28.67
C ASP A 360 1.20 -2.53 -27.17
N GLN A 361 0.33 -1.91 -26.37
CA GLN A 361 0.19 -2.27 -24.96
C GLN A 361 -0.20 -3.74 -24.78
N SER A 362 -1.09 -4.26 -25.63
CA SER A 362 -1.56 -5.65 -25.56
C SER A 362 -0.46 -6.64 -25.98
N ALA A 363 0.35 -6.30 -26.98
CA ALA A 363 1.52 -7.06 -27.37
C ALA A 363 2.57 -7.09 -26.23
N ALA A 364 2.90 -5.93 -25.66
CA ALA A 364 3.82 -5.83 -24.53
C ALA A 364 3.32 -6.64 -23.31
N TRP A 365 2.03 -6.54 -23.01
CA TRP A 365 1.39 -7.31 -21.94
C TRP A 365 1.50 -8.82 -22.17
N LEU A 366 1.21 -9.31 -23.38
CA LEU A 366 1.31 -10.74 -23.71
C LEU A 366 2.77 -11.23 -23.63
N ALA A 367 3.72 -10.43 -24.10
CA ALA A 367 5.14 -10.78 -24.03
C ALA A 367 5.59 -10.94 -22.57
N LEU A 368 5.17 -10.05 -21.67
CA LEU A 368 5.45 -10.17 -20.24
C LEU A 368 4.82 -11.43 -19.63
N ARG A 369 3.57 -11.74 -19.96
CA ARG A 369 2.89 -12.96 -19.50
C ARG A 369 3.60 -14.24 -19.94
N LEU A 370 3.96 -14.32 -21.21
CA LEU A 370 4.68 -15.48 -21.75
C LEU A 370 6.07 -15.64 -21.11
N ARG A 371 6.72 -14.54 -20.74
CA ARG A 371 7.98 -14.58 -19.99
C ARG A 371 7.80 -15.16 -18.58
N THR A 372 6.73 -14.77 -17.88
CA THR A 372 6.48 -15.26 -16.51
C THR A 372 6.06 -16.73 -16.46
N HIS A 373 5.37 -17.23 -17.48
CA HIS A 373 4.89 -18.62 -17.56
C HIS A 373 5.91 -19.61 -18.13
N ARG A 374 7.17 -19.21 -18.37
CA ARG A 374 8.19 -20.12 -18.89
C ARG A 374 8.46 -21.27 -17.89
N PRO A 375 8.22 -22.54 -18.25
CA PRO A 375 8.44 -23.67 -17.35
C PRO A 375 9.89 -23.70 -16.85
N ALA A 376 10.08 -24.02 -15.57
CA ALA A 376 11.39 -24.07 -14.91
C ALA A 376 12.41 -24.99 -15.64
N HIS A 377 11.92 -25.99 -16.37
CA HIS A 377 12.74 -26.93 -17.14
C HIS A 377 13.41 -26.35 -18.39
N HIS A 378 13.10 -25.11 -18.79
CA HIS A 378 13.72 -24.43 -19.95
C HIS A 378 14.56 -23.21 -19.59
N ARG A 379 14.97 -23.08 -18.31
CA ARG A 379 15.97 -22.09 -17.88
C ARG A 379 17.40 -22.47 -18.26
N ASN A 380 17.64 -23.72 -18.66
CA ASN A 380 18.89 -24.18 -19.25
C ASN A 380 18.55 -24.93 -20.55
N PRO A 381 18.92 -24.44 -21.75
CA PRO A 381 18.92 -25.30 -22.92
C PRO A 381 20.15 -26.21 -22.79
N LEU A 382 19.96 -27.46 -22.35
CA LEU A 382 20.87 -28.49 -22.82
C LEU A 382 20.58 -28.68 -24.32
N PRO A 383 21.61 -28.76 -25.18
CA PRO A 383 21.40 -29.09 -26.58
C PRO A 383 20.90 -30.53 -26.66
N GLY A 384 19.60 -30.69 -26.94
CA GLY A 384 19.02 -31.98 -27.28
C GLY A 384 19.41 -32.37 -28.71
N PRO A 385 19.47 -33.68 -29.04
CA PRO A 385 19.85 -34.14 -30.37
C PRO A 385 18.82 -33.66 -31.40
N GLN A 386 19.30 -33.11 -32.51
CA GLN A 386 18.47 -32.72 -33.64
C GLN A 386 17.97 -33.97 -34.37
N ASP A 387 16.68 -34.27 -34.26
CA ASP A 387 16.03 -35.21 -35.18
C ASP A 387 15.82 -34.53 -36.55
N PRO A 388 16.26 -35.13 -37.66
CA PRO A 388 16.09 -34.57 -38.99
C PRO A 388 14.74 -34.97 -39.60
N GLN A 389 14.14 -34.02 -40.32
CA GLN A 389 13.05 -34.17 -41.32
C GLN A 389 11.60 -34.01 -40.84
N GLY A 390 11.14 -32.75 -40.87
CA GLY A 390 9.76 -32.36 -41.17
C GLY A 390 9.74 -31.40 -42.36
N PRO A 391 8.64 -31.34 -43.14
CA PRO A 391 8.62 -30.70 -44.46
C PRO A 391 8.95 -29.19 -44.40
N GLN A 392 9.85 -28.77 -45.28
CA GLN A 392 10.37 -27.40 -45.39
C GLN A 392 9.25 -26.38 -45.56
N ARG A 393 9.05 -25.54 -44.53
CA ARG A 393 8.38 -24.25 -44.68
C ARG A 393 9.42 -23.24 -45.12
N SER A 394 9.20 -22.64 -46.30
CA SER A 394 9.98 -21.54 -46.85
C SER A 394 9.83 -20.29 -45.98
N GLY A 395 10.78 -20.08 -45.08
CA GLY A 395 10.98 -18.92 -44.23
C GLY A 395 12.29 -19.09 -43.47
N ASP A 396 12.97 -17.99 -43.15
CA ASP A 396 14.18 -18.01 -42.31
C ASP A 396 13.88 -18.72 -40.97
N PRO A 397 14.49 -19.89 -40.69
CA PRO A 397 14.13 -20.71 -39.53
C PRO A 397 14.41 -20.03 -38.18
N ASP A 398 15.20 -18.95 -38.17
CA ASP A 398 15.55 -18.20 -36.96
C ASP A 398 14.64 -17.01 -36.66
N ARG A 399 13.79 -16.57 -37.59
CA ARG A 399 12.89 -15.43 -37.33
C ARG A 399 11.64 -15.89 -36.56
N PRO A 400 11.40 -15.38 -35.34
CA PRO A 400 10.21 -15.77 -34.58
C PRO A 400 8.94 -15.35 -35.29
N ALA A 401 7.88 -16.17 -35.16
CA ALA A 401 6.57 -15.86 -35.71
C ALA A 401 6.06 -14.51 -35.16
N GLY A 402 5.47 -13.70 -36.04
CA GLY A 402 4.84 -12.45 -35.63
C GLY A 402 3.56 -12.67 -34.81
N LEU A 403 3.12 -11.66 -34.07
CA LEU A 403 1.90 -11.70 -33.28
C LEU A 403 0.65 -12.16 -34.07
N PRO A 404 0.42 -11.72 -35.33
CA PRO A 404 -0.72 -12.21 -36.12
C PRO A 404 -0.70 -13.73 -36.35
N ALA A 405 0.47 -14.32 -36.57
CA ALA A 405 0.61 -15.76 -36.77
C ALA A 405 0.30 -16.53 -35.49
N LEU A 406 0.78 -16.04 -34.33
CA LEU A 406 0.47 -16.63 -33.02
C LEU A 406 -1.04 -16.59 -32.72
N LEU A 407 -1.69 -15.45 -33.00
CA LEU A 407 -3.13 -15.30 -32.77
C LEU A 407 -3.99 -16.08 -33.77
N ALA A 408 -3.45 -16.44 -34.94
CA ALA A 408 -4.12 -17.28 -35.92
C ALA A 408 -4.13 -18.76 -35.54
N ALA A 409 -3.29 -19.20 -34.59
CA ALA A 409 -3.20 -20.59 -34.17
C ALA A 409 -4.56 -21.11 -33.65
N PRO A 410 -4.95 -22.37 -33.95
CA PRO A 410 -6.24 -22.91 -33.51
C PRO A 410 -6.46 -22.83 -31.99
N ALA A 411 -5.41 -23.08 -31.20
CA ALA A 411 -5.48 -22.98 -29.74
C ALA A 411 -5.77 -21.54 -29.28
N ALA A 412 -5.16 -20.54 -29.92
CA ALA A 412 -5.42 -19.13 -29.65
C ALA A 412 -6.86 -18.74 -30.01
N ARG A 413 -7.40 -19.24 -31.13
CA ARG A 413 -8.80 -19.00 -31.51
C ARG A 413 -9.80 -19.63 -30.54
N THR A 414 -9.56 -20.87 -30.10
CA THR A 414 -10.40 -21.53 -29.09
C THR A 414 -10.38 -20.76 -27.78
N TRP A 415 -9.19 -20.36 -27.33
CA TRP A 415 -9.04 -19.48 -26.17
C TRP A 415 -9.81 -18.17 -26.34
N ALA A 416 -9.65 -17.50 -27.48
CA ALA A 416 -10.27 -16.21 -27.72
C ALA A 416 -11.80 -16.26 -27.62
N ARG A 417 -12.44 -17.32 -28.12
CA ARG A 417 -13.89 -17.55 -27.94
C ARG A 417 -14.25 -17.60 -26.45
N THR A 418 -13.53 -18.38 -25.65
CA THR A 418 -13.80 -18.44 -24.19
C THR A 418 -13.69 -17.09 -23.47
N GLN A 419 -12.93 -16.14 -24.03
CA GLN A 419 -12.80 -14.79 -23.47
C GLN A 419 -13.94 -13.85 -23.90
N VAL A 420 -14.45 -14.02 -25.12
CA VAL A 420 -15.43 -13.11 -25.76
C VAL A 420 -16.87 -13.60 -25.56
N ASP A 421 -17.11 -14.92 -25.56
CA ASP A 421 -18.44 -15.51 -25.43
C ASP A 421 -19.26 -14.98 -24.24
N PRO A 422 -18.69 -14.75 -23.04
CA PRO A 422 -19.45 -14.23 -21.90
C PRO A 422 -20.00 -12.82 -22.12
N LEU A 423 -19.47 -12.05 -23.08
CA LEU A 423 -19.92 -10.68 -23.34
C LEU A 423 -21.32 -10.63 -23.95
N GLY A 424 -21.77 -11.66 -24.67
CA GLY A 424 -23.07 -11.68 -25.33
C GLY A 424 -23.34 -10.39 -26.14
N ASP A 425 -24.42 -9.70 -25.80
CA ASP A 425 -24.84 -8.43 -26.43
C ASP A 425 -23.87 -7.26 -26.19
N ALA A 426 -23.09 -7.29 -25.12
CA ALA A 426 -22.12 -6.25 -24.77
C ALA A 426 -20.88 -6.28 -25.68
N ALA A 427 -20.66 -7.37 -26.44
CA ALA A 427 -19.47 -7.55 -27.29
C ALA A 427 -19.29 -6.40 -28.30
N GLY A 428 -20.37 -5.89 -28.89
CA GLY A 428 -20.31 -4.76 -29.82
C GLY A 428 -19.81 -3.46 -29.19
N THR A 429 -20.23 -3.17 -27.95
CA THR A 429 -19.78 -1.97 -27.22
C THR A 429 -18.32 -2.11 -26.80
N VAL A 430 -17.92 -3.29 -26.31
CA VAL A 430 -16.52 -3.58 -25.96
C VAL A 430 -15.62 -3.48 -27.18
N ARG A 431 -16.04 -4.04 -28.33
CA ARG A 431 -15.28 -3.96 -29.58
C ARG A 431 -15.07 -2.51 -30.03
N ALA A 432 -16.12 -1.68 -30.03
CA ALA A 432 -16.00 -0.26 -30.35
C ALA A 432 -15.05 0.46 -29.38
N TRP A 433 -15.13 0.13 -28.08
CA TRP A 433 -14.23 0.68 -27.06
C TRP A 433 -12.77 0.30 -27.29
N LEU A 434 -12.49 -0.96 -27.62
CA LEU A 434 -11.14 -1.45 -27.90
C LEU A 434 -10.56 -0.86 -29.21
N ARG A 435 -11.38 -0.66 -30.25
CA ARG A 435 -10.97 0.06 -31.47
C ARG A 435 -10.62 1.52 -31.21
N ALA A 436 -11.24 2.13 -30.20
CA ALA A 436 -10.94 3.48 -29.75
C ALA A 436 -9.82 3.53 -28.68
N ASP A 437 -8.90 2.55 -28.66
CA ASP A 437 -7.81 2.42 -27.69
C ASP A 437 -8.26 2.46 -26.22
N ALA A 438 -9.42 1.88 -25.93
CA ALA A 438 -10.06 1.93 -24.62
C ALA A 438 -10.37 3.37 -24.11
N ARG A 439 -10.52 4.35 -25.02
CA ARG A 439 -10.90 5.73 -24.68
C ARG A 439 -12.43 5.91 -24.70
N VAL A 440 -13.00 6.13 -23.51
CA VAL A 440 -14.46 6.33 -23.34
C VAL A 440 -15.03 7.47 -24.20
N PRO A 441 -14.38 8.65 -24.32
CA PRO A 441 -14.90 9.72 -25.18
C PRO A 441 -15.02 9.31 -26.65
N ALA A 442 -13.94 8.81 -27.25
CA ALA A 442 -13.94 8.37 -28.65
C ALA A 442 -14.93 7.21 -28.91
N THR A 443 -15.16 6.36 -27.91
CA THR A 443 -16.18 5.30 -27.98
C THR A 443 -17.59 5.87 -27.99
N ALA A 444 -17.84 6.88 -27.17
CA ALA A 444 -19.14 7.55 -27.07
C ALA A 444 -19.50 8.22 -28.41
N ASP A 445 -18.54 8.92 -29.00
CA ASP A 445 -18.68 9.54 -30.32
C ASP A 445 -18.95 8.47 -31.39
N SER A 446 -18.18 7.39 -31.41
CA SER A 446 -18.36 6.28 -32.36
C SER A 446 -19.71 5.56 -32.24
N LEU A 447 -20.28 5.49 -31.05
CA LEU A 447 -21.54 4.77 -30.80
C LEU A 447 -22.77 5.70 -30.76
N GLY A 448 -22.59 7.03 -30.86
CA GLY A 448 -23.66 8.00 -30.68
C GLY A 448 -24.28 7.96 -29.27
N LEU A 449 -23.46 7.68 -28.24
CA LEU A 449 -23.89 7.57 -26.85
C LEU A 449 -23.32 8.70 -26.00
N SER A 450 -23.92 8.94 -24.83
CA SER A 450 -23.32 9.80 -23.82
C SER A 450 -22.17 9.09 -23.08
N LEU A 451 -21.21 9.85 -22.53
CA LEU A 451 -20.12 9.28 -21.72
C LEU A 451 -20.63 8.40 -20.56
N PRO A 452 -21.66 8.80 -19.78
CA PRO A 452 -22.23 7.93 -18.76
C PRO A 452 -22.89 6.67 -19.35
N GLY A 453 -23.49 6.78 -20.53
CA GLY A 453 -24.09 5.64 -21.24
C GLY A 453 -23.06 4.58 -21.61
N VAL A 454 -21.91 4.98 -22.18
CA VAL A 454 -20.80 4.06 -22.47
C VAL A 454 -20.27 3.43 -21.18
N ARG A 455 -20.03 4.21 -20.13
CA ARG A 455 -19.57 3.69 -18.83
C ARG A 455 -20.52 2.66 -18.26
N LYS A 456 -21.83 2.92 -18.29
CA LYS A 456 -22.85 1.98 -17.82
C LYS A 456 -22.80 0.65 -18.58
N ARG A 457 -22.64 0.69 -19.91
CA ARG A 457 -22.51 -0.51 -20.74
C ARG A 457 -21.20 -1.27 -20.47
N LEU A 458 -20.09 -0.56 -20.25
CA LEU A 458 -18.81 -1.19 -19.91
C LEU A 458 -18.84 -1.81 -18.50
N ILE A 459 -19.49 -1.20 -17.51
CA ILE A 459 -19.72 -1.81 -16.19
C ILE A 459 -20.54 -3.09 -16.34
N ARG A 460 -21.58 -3.08 -17.17
CA ARG A 460 -22.36 -4.29 -17.45
C ARG A 460 -21.50 -5.38 -18.10
N ALA A 461 -20.59 -5.01 -19.00
CA ALA A 461 -19.62 -5.94 -19.57
C ALA A 461 -18.64 -6.49 -18.51
N GLU A 462 -18.20 -5.68 -17.55
CA GLU A 462 -17.38 -6.13 -16.41
C GLU A 462 -18.10 -7.21 -15.58
N GLU A 463 -19.40 -7.01 -15.31
CA GLU A 463 -20.23 -7.96 -14.57
C GLU A 463 -20.36 -9.31 -15.32
N LEU A 464 -20.64 -9.26 -16.62
CA LEU A 464 -20.77 -10.45 -17.47
C LEU A 464 -19.44 -11.21 -17.59
N LEU A 465 -18.33 -10.50 -17.72
CA LEU A 465 -16.99 -11.09 -17.79
C LEU A 465 -16.48 -11.59 -16.45
N GLY A 466 -16.99 -11.04 -15.34
CA GLY A 466 -16.38 -11.19 -14.03
C GLY A 466 -14.96 -10.63 -13.93
N ARG A 467 -14.64 -9.59 -14.72
CA ARG A 467 -13.31 -8.99 -14.79
C ARG A 467 -13.40 -7.48 -14.94
N SER A 468 -12.51 -6.75 -14.26
CA SER A 468 -12.43 -5.29 -14.48
C SER A 468 -11.92 -4.92 -15.87
N LEU A 469 -12.57 -3.93 -16.47
CA LEU A 469 -12.28 -3.26 -17.73
C LEU A 469 -11.88 -1.80 -17.48
N LEU A 470 -12.64 -1.09 -16.65
CA LEU A 470 -12.52 0.37 -16.46
C LEU A 470 -11.47 0.75 -15.42
N HIS A 471 -11.08 -0.19 -14.56
CA HIS A 471 -10.08 0.03 -13.54
C HIS A 471 -8.87 -0.87 -13.79
N ALA A 472 -7.69 -0.35 -13.46
CA ALA A 472 -6.45 -1.10 -13.60
C ALA A 472 -6.16 -1.90 -12.32
N PRO A 473 -5.75 -3.18 -12.40
CA PRO A 473 -5.50 -3.98 -13.61
C PRO A 473 -6.77 -4.27 -14.46
N SER A 474 -6.64 -4.16 -15.78
CA SER A 474 -7.76 -4.21 -16.74
C SER A 474 -7.60 -5.38 -17.72
N ALA A 475 -8.70 -6.08 -17.99
CA ALA A 475 -8.76 -7.17 -18.96
C ALA A 475 -8.77 -6.69 -20.43
N LYS A 476 -8.65 -5.37 -20.66
CA LYS A 476 -8.65 -4.79 -22.01
C LYS A 476 -7.57 -5.39 -22.94
N TYR A 477 -6.40 -5.73 -22.40
CA TYR A 477 -5.30 -6.31 -23.17
C TYR A 477 -5.64 -7.72 -23.66
N GLU A 478 -6.15 -8.56 -22.76
CA GLU A 478 -6.63 -9.92 -23.07
C GLU A 478 -7.75 -9.90 -24.10
N LEU A 479 -8.74 -9.03 -23.92
CA LEU A 479 -9.88 -8.92 -24.84
C LEU A 479 -9.48 -8.38 -26.21
N TRP A 480 -8.54 -7.43 -26.27
CA TRP A 480 -8.01 -6.97 -27.54
C TRP A 480 -7.35 -8.12 -28.31
N LEU A 481 -6.51 -8.92 -27.65
CA LEU A 481 -5.86 -10.10 -28.25
C LEU A 481 -6.88 -11.16 -28.68
N ALA A 482 -7.89 -11.43 -27.86
CA ALA A 482 -8.94 -12.38 -28.16
C ALA A 482 -9.76 -11.94 -29.39
N MET A 483 -10.28 -10.71 -29.38
CA MET A 483 -11.05 -10.17 -30.52
C MET A 483 -10.20 -10.10 -31.79
N ARG A 484 -8.90 -9.77 -31.68
CA ARG A 484 -7.98 -9.82 -32.82
C ARG A 484 -7.77 -11.24 -33.36
N SER A 485 -7.65 -12.25 -32.50
CA SER A 485 -7.56 -13.67 -32.89
C SER A 485 -8.81 -14.16 -33.65
N LEU A 486 -9.98 -13.63 -33.29
CA LEU A 486 -11.26 -13.91 -33.96
C LEU A 486 -11.48 -13.09 -35.25
N GLY A 487 -10.59 -12.15 -35.59
CA GLY A 487 -10.74 -11.27 -36.75
C GLY A 487 -11.76 -10.15 -36.54
N GLU A 488 -12.06 -9.81 -35.29
CA GLU A 488 -13.04 -8.78 -34.93
C GLU A 488 -12.43 -7.38 -34.79
N LEU A 489 -11.10 -7.27 -34.72
CA LEU A 489 -10.33 -6.02 -34.63
C LEU A 489 -9.33 -5.90 -35.75
#